data_AF-A0A9E4EQL1-F1
#
_entry.id   AF-A0A9E4EQL1-F1
#
_cell.length_a   1.000
_cell.length_b   1.000
_cell.length_c   1.000
_cell.angle_alpha   90.00
_cell.angle_beta   90.00
_cell.angle_gamma   90.00
#
_symmetry.space_group_name_H-M   'P 1'
#
loop_
_entity.id
_entity.type
_entity.pdbx_description
1 polymer ?
#
loop_
_entity_poly.entity_id
_entity_poly.type
_entity_poly.pdbx_seq_one_letter_code
_entity_poly.pdbx_strand_id
1 'polypeptide(L)'
;MIRAVRSPHMDSVFNRVRDTGGQTLMAVHKRDVAGLDIERFADRTVLAEERNDLEIYARVPGLILEHSPAFAFVHLLDVDEAGHRYGPYAPEVQQTASEMDRNLEGLLACLATSGYAVILVADHGMHESPGRAADEGGNRGTHDGSVQEDLVVPLLWATPEELRKITQGR
;
A
#
# COMPACT_ATOMS: atom_id res chain seq x y z
N MET A 1 14.77 -9.14 11.21
CA MET A 1 14.99 -10.02 10.04
C MET A 1 13.74 -10.87 9.86
N ILE A 2 12.78 -10.41 9.04
CA ILE A 2 11.61 -11.22 8.70
C ILE A 2 12.11 -12.37 7.85
N ARG A 3 12.05 -13.58 8.40
CA ARG A 3 12.39 -14.79 7.66
C ARG A 3 11.16 -15.12 6.82
N ALA A 4 11.24 -14.98 5.50
CA ALA A 4 10.21 -15.47 4.59
C ALA A 4 10.07 -16.99 4.81
N VAL A 5 9.08 -17.40 5.61
CA VAL A 5 8.78 -18.80 5.85
C VAL A 5 7.92 -19.27 4.69
N ARG A 6 8.52 -20.07 3.80
CA ARG A 6 7.73 -20.95 2.93
C ARG A 6 7.05 -21.99 3.80
N SER A 7 5.75 -21.84 4.02
CA SER A 7 4.91 -22.99 4.24
C SER A 7 4.44 -23.47 2.85
N PRO A 8 4.80 -24.67 2.39
CA PRO A 8 4.18 -25.27 1.20
C PRO A 8 2.68 -25.52 1.37
N HIS A 9 2.10 -25.16 2.53
CA HIS A 9 0.70 -25.35 2.89
C HIS A 9 -0.10 -24.04 3.00
N MET A 10 0.49 -22.88 2.69
CA MET A 10 -0.25 -21.60 2.68
C MET A 10 -0.28 -21.02 1.28
N ASP A 11 -1.43 -21.14 0.63
CA ASP A 11 -1.70 -20.46 -0.63
C ASP A 11 -1.94 -18.98 -0.40
N SER A 12 -1.27 -18.13 -1.18
CA SER A 12 -1.57 -16.71 -1.24
C SER A 12 -2.76 -16.45 -2.17
N VAL A 13 -3.38 -15.27 -2.02
CA VAL A 13 -4.39 -14.80 -2.99
C VAL A 13 -3.84 -14.78 -4.42
N PHE A 14 -2.56 -14.47 -4.60
CA PHE A 14 -1.88 -14.53 -5.90
C PHE A 14 -1.86 -15.94 -6.49
N ASN A 15 -1.55 -16.97 -5.68
CA ASN A 15 -1.62 -18.36 -6.13
C ASN A 15 -3.04 -18.69 -6.58
N ARG A 16 -4.05 -18.32 -5.77
CA ARG A 16 -5.45 -18.63 -6.08
C ARG A 16 -5.98 -17.95 -7.33
N VAL A 17 -5.56 -16.72 -7.60
CA VAL A 17 -5.90 -16.02 -8.85
C VAL A 17 -5.23 -16.67 -10.05
N ARG A 18 -3.97 -17.11 -9.92
CA ARG A 18 -3.28 -17.84 -10.99
C ARG A 18 -3.88 -19.22 -11.25
N ASP A 19 -4.34 -19.91 -10.22
CA ASP A 19 -5.02 -21.22 -10.35
C ASP A 19 -6.30 -21.13 -11.21
N THR A 20 -6.94 -19.95 -11.29
CA THR A 20 -8.10 -19.71 -12.17
C THR A 20 -7.73 -19.20 -13.57
N GLY A 21 -6.43 -19.07 -13.86
CA GLY A 21 -5.91 -18.49 -15.10
C GLY A 21 -5.88 -16.96 -15.12
N GLY A 22 -6.16 -16.30 -13.98
CA GLY A 22 -6.09 -14.85 -13.84
C GLY A 22 -4.65 -14.35 -13.74
N GLN A 23 -4.40 -13.14 -14.27
CA GLN A 23 -3.12 -12.45 -14.14
C GLN A 23 -3.06 -11.60 -12.87
N THR A 24 -1.87 -11.43 -12.31
CA THR A 24 -1.64 -10.70 -11.07
C THR A 24 -0.63 -9.56 -11.26
N LEU A 25 -0.85 -8.44 -10.56
CA LEU A 25 0.04 -7.28 -10.51
C LEU A 25 0.44 -6.99 -9.06
N MET A 26 1.73 -6.69 -8.84
CA MET A 26 2.26 -6.21 -7.56
C MET A 26 3.05 -4.93 -7.76
N ALA A 27 2.68 -3.85 -7.07
CA ALA A 27 3.42 -2.59 -7.05
C ALA A 27 3.92 -2.30 -5.64
N VAL A 28 5.23 -2.19 -5.48
CA VAL A 28 5.92 -2.07 -4.18
C VAL A 28 7.19 -1.24 -4.34
N HIS A 29 7.76 -0.77 -3.24
CA HIS A 29 9.08 -0.15 -3.26
C HIS A 29 10.17 -1.21 -3.21
N LYS A 30 11.16 -1.06 -4.08
CA LYS A 30 12.27 -2.01 -4.24
C LYS A 30 13.03 -2.29 -2.94
N ARG A 31 13.16 -1.28 -2.08
CA ARG A 31 13.88 -1.40 -0.81
C ARG A 31 13.18 -2.34 0.18
N ASP A 32 11.85 -2.38 0.20
CA ASP A 32 11.07 -3.12 1.20
C ASP A 32 11.06 -4.62 0.87
N VAL A 33 11.23 -4.92 -0.41
CA VAL A 33 11.25 -6.28 -0.95
C VAL A 33 12.65 -6.73 -1.35
N ALA A 34 13.69 -5.98 -0.98
CA ALA A 34 15.06 -6.32 -1.31
C ALA A 34 15.43 -7.70 -0.75
N GLY A 35 15.80 -8.63 -1.63
CA GLY A 35 16.11 -10.02 -1.28
C GLY A 35 14.88 -10.95 -1.23
N LEU A 36 13.69 -10.46 -1.54
CA LEU A 36 12.50 -11.27 -1.81
C LEU A 36 12.36 -11.52 -3.30
N ASP A 37 12.03 -12.75 -3.66
CA ASP A 37 11.74 -13.17 -5.05
C ASP A 37 10.30 -12.78 -5.42
N ILE A 38 10.02 -11.48 -5.53
CA ILE A 38 8.65 -10.99 -5.73
C ILE A 38 8.06 -11.30 -7.10
N GLU A 39 8.90 -11.40 -8.13
CA GLU A 39 8.50 -11.75 -9.49
C GLU A 39 7.96 -13.18 -9.57
N ARG A 40 8.28 -14.01 -8.57
CA ARG A 40 7.67 -15.32 -8.42
C ARG A 40 6.23 -15.27 -7.90
N PHE A 41 5.86 -14.20 -7.20
CA PHE A 41 4.54 -14.09 -6.59
C PHE A 41 3.52 -13.45 -7.51
N ALA A 42 3.93 -12.53 -8.39
CA ALA A 42 3.05 -11.82 -9.32
C ALA A 42 3.53 -11.90 -10.78
N ASP A 43 2.60 -11.96 -11.73
CA ASP A 43 2.90 -12.02 -13.17
C ASP A 43 3.50 -10.71 -13.73
N ARG A 44 3.24 -9.61 -13.02
CA ARG A 44 3.73 -8.26 -13.32
C ARG A 44 4.13 -7.57 -12.03
N THR A 45 5.22 -6.82 -12.08
CA THR A 45 5.73 -6.05 -10.94
C THR A 45 6.00 -4.59 -11.32
N VAL A 46 5.69 -3.67 -10.40
CA VAL A 46 6.24 -2.32 -10.35
C VAL A 46 7.15 -2.26 -9.14
N LEU A 47 8.44 -2.03 -9.38
CA LEU A 47 9.44 -1.80 -8.36
C LEU A 47 9.80 -0.31 -8.36
N ALA A 48 9.18 0.45 -7.47
CA ALA A 48 9.50 1.86 -7.32
C ALA A 48 10.92 2.01 -6.74
N GLU A 49 11.75 2.80 -7.41
CA GLU A 49 13.13 3.05 -6.98
C GLU A 49 13.21 4.17 -5.93
N GLU A 50 12.34 5.16 -6.06
CA GLU A 50 12.26 6.31 -5.16
C GLU A 50 11.62 5.95 -3.82
N ARG A 51 11.89 6.80 -2.81
CA ARG A 51 11.30 6.66 -1.46
C ARG A 51 9.88 7.22 -1.35
N ASN A 52 9.27 7.63 -2.46
CA ASN A 52 7.92 8.17 -2.49
C ASN A 52 7.01 7.41 -3.46
N ASP A 53 5.71 7.54 -3.25
CA ASP A 53 4.70 6.76 -3.97
C ASP A 53 4.44 7.23 -5.42
N LEU A 54 5.10 8.30 -5.89
CA LEU A 54 4.78 8.93 -7.19
C LEU A 54 4.99 7.99 -8.38
N GLU A 55 6.03 7.17 -8.35
CA GLU A 55 6.29 6.19 -9.41
C GLU A 55 5.16 5.15 -9.49
N ILE A 56 4.62 4.74 -8.34
CA ILE A 56 3.51 3.80 -8.27
C ILE A 56 2.26 4.43 -8.88
N TYR A 57 1.89 5.64 -8.47
CA TYR A 57 0.74 6.37 -9.03
C TYR A 57 0.87 6.58 -10.55
N ALA A 58 2.08 6.82 -11.05
CA ALA A 58 2.32 7.03 -12.47
C ALA A 58 2.24 5.75 -13.31
N ARG A 59 2.67 4.60 -12.78
CA ARG A 59 2.83 3.36 -13.56
C ARG A 59 1.64 2.40 -13.45
N VAL A 60 1.03 2.28 -12.27
CA VAL A 60 -0.04 1.30 -12.03
C VAL A 60 -1.24 1.48 -12.98
N PRO A 61 -1.79 2.69 -13.20
CA PRO A 61 -2.95 2.86 -14.09
C PRO A 61 -2.71 2.31 -15.51
N GLY A 62 -1.50 2.54 -16.08
CA GLY A 62 -1.15 2.03 -17.40
C GLY A 62 -1.17 0.49 -17.46
N LEU A 63 -0.62 -0.18 -16.44
CA LEU A 63 -0.63 -1.64 -16.38
C LEU A 63 -2.03 -2.23 -16.15
N ILE A 64 -2.89 -1.53 -15.40
CA ILE A 64 -4.30 -1.92 -15.26
C ILE A 64 -4.99 -1.88 -16.63
N LEU A 65 -4.83 -0.79 -17.37
CA LEU A 65 -5.46 -0.62 -18.68
C LEU A 65 -4.91 -1.60 -19.74
N GLU A 66 -3.59 -1.84 -19.74
CA GLU A 66 -2.94 -2.68 -20.74
C GLU A 66 -3.18 -4.17 -20.52
N HIS A 67 -3.21 -4.62 -19.26
CA HIS A 67 -3.19 -6.05 -18.94
C HIS A 67 -4.43 -6.56 -18.22
N SER A 68 -5.29 -5.68 -17.68
CA SER A 68 -6.49 -6.09 -16.95
C SER A 68 -6.24 -7.23 -15.94
N PRO A 69 -5.25 -7.11 -15.03
CA PRO A 69 -4.94 -8.17 -14.09
C PRO A 69 -6.15 -8.50 -13.21
N ALA A 70 -6.45 -9.79 -12.99
CA ALA A 70 -7.55 -10.20 -12.14
C ALA A 70 -7.36 -9.81 -10.66
N PHE A 71 -6.12 -9.54 -10.24
CA PHE A 71 -5.80 -9.03 -8.91
C PHE A 71 -4.58 -8.12 -8.94
N ALA A 72 -4.66 -6.97 -8.27
CA ALA A 72 -3.55 -6.04 -8.11
C ALA A 72 -3.33 -5.75 -6.62
N PHE A 73 -2.08 -5.82 -6.18
CA PHE A 73 -1.64 -5.38 -4.86
C PHE A 73 -0.74 -4.17 -5.00
N VAL A 74 -1.06 -3.08 -4.32
CA VAL A 74 -0.33 -1.81 -4.39
C VAL A 74 0.05 -1.42 -2.96
N HIS A 75 1.34 -1.29 -2.70
CA HIS A 75 1.90 -0.91 -1.40
C HIS A 75 2.42 0.52 -1.46
N LEU A 76 1.93 1.36 -0.55
CA LEU A 76 2.25 2.80 -0.46
C LEU A 76 2.96 3.06 0.86
N LEU A 77 3.85 4.06 0.91
CA LEU A 77 4.75 4.30 2.05
C LEU A 77 4.72 5.72 2.60
N ASP A 78 4.25 6.71 1.85
CA ASP A 78 4.51 8.12 2.18
C ASP A 78 4.03 8.47 3.61
N VAL A 79 2.85 7.99 4.00
CA VAL A 79 2.25 8.25 5.32
C VAL A 79 3.02 7.57 6.46
N ASP A 80 3.51 6.35 6.24
CA ASP A 80 4.33 5.63 7.24
C ASP A 80 5.67 6.34 7.45
N GLU A 81 6.34 6.73 6.36
CA GLU A 81 7.59 7.49 6.45
C GLU A 81 7.41 8.82 7.20
N ALA A 82 6.32 9.53 6.93
CA ALA A 82 6.00 10.77 7.63
C ALA A 82 5.73 10.50 9.12
N GLY A 83 4.98 9.45 9.45
CA GLY A 83 4.69 9.05 10.82
C GLY A 83 5.95 8.73 11.61
N HIS A 84 6.84 7.92 11.04
CA HIS A 84 8.14 7.63 11.65
C HIS A 84 8.97 8.90 11.87
N ARG A 85 9.01 9.80 10.89
CA ARG A 85 9.88 10.98 10.92
C ARG A 85 9.39 12.07 11.88
N TYR A 86 8.10 12.36 11.88
CA TYR A 86 7.52 13.52 12.56
C TYR A 86 6.69 13.16 13.79
N GLY A 87 6.23 11.91 13.89
CA GLY A 87 5.29 11.44 14.91
C GLY A 87 3.88 11.36 14.33
N PRO A 88 3.06 10.36 14.72
CA PRO A 88 1.77 10.07 14.07
C PRO A 88 0.76 11.21 14.14
N TYR A 89 0.91 12.14 15.09
CA TYR A 89 -0.02 13.27 15.30
C TYR A 89 0.51 14.60 14.76
N ALA A 90 1.65 14.60 14.07
CA ALA A 90 2.26 15.82 13.54
C ALA A 90 1.47 16.38 12.32
N PRO A 91 1.43 17.71 12.13
CA PRO A 91 0.81 18.33 10.95
C PRO A 91 1.35 17.80 9.61
N GLU A 92 2.63 17.40 9.58
CA GLU A 92 3.27 16.81 8.41
C GLU A 92 2.59 15.49 8.00
N VAL A 93 2.21 14.64 8.95
CA VAL A 93 1.50 13.38 8.66
C VAL A 93 0.12 13.66 8.08
N GLN A 94 -0.59 14.65 8.63
CA GLN A 94 -1.89 15.08 8.08
C GLN A 94 -1.75 15.62 6.65
N GLN A 95 -0.70 16.40 6.38
CA GLN A 95 -0.41 16.90 5.05
C GLN A 95 -0.10 15.75 4.08
N THR A 96 0.75 14.81 4.48
CA THR A 96 1.10 13.64 3.66
C THR A 96 -0.12 12.75 3.37
N ALA A 97 -0.99 12.53 4.36
CA ALA A 97 -2.26 11.82 4.13
C ALA A 97 -3.18 12.55 3.13
N SER A 98 -3.20 13.89 3.18
CA SER A 98 -3.95 14.71 2.22
C SER A 98 -3.34 14.70 0.82
N GLU A 99 -2.02 14.57 0.72
CA GLU A 99 -1.30 14.35 -0.55
C GLU A 99 -1.60 12.96 -1.12
N MET A 100 -1.60 11.92 -0.29
CA MET A 100 -1.99 10.56 -0.67
C MET A 100 -3.43 10.52 -1.21
N ASP A 101 -4.40 11.15 -0.53
CA ASP A 101 -5.81 11.21 -1.00
C ASP A 101 -5.92 11.83 -2.41
N ARG A 102 -5.18 12.93 -2.66
CA ARG A 102 -5.13 13.58 -3.98
C ARG A 102 -4.48 12.69 -5.03
N ASN A 103 -3.37 12.04 -4.70
CA ASN A 103 -2.67 11.16 -5.64
C ASN A 103 -3.48 9.90 -5.98
N LEU A 104 -4.28 9.41 -5.04
CA LEU A 104 -5.18 8.27 -5.23
C LEU A 104 -6.32 8.57 -6.21
N GLU A 105 -6.75 9.82 -6.37
CA GLU A 105 -7.91 10.19 -7.19
C GLU A 105 -7.82 9.62 -8.62
N GLY A 106 -6.68 9.82 -9.29
CA GLY A 106 -6.45 9.32 -10.65
C GLY A 106 -6.42 7.79 -10.74
N LEU A 107 -5.79 7.13 -9.77
CA LEU A 107 -5.74 5.67 -9.71
C LEU A 107 -7.13 5.08 -9.44
N LEU A 108 -7.88 5.63 -8.47
CA LEU A 108 -9.24 5.17 -8.15
C LEU A 108 -10.20 5.37 -9.32
N ALA A 109 -10.09 6.49 -10.05
CA ALA A 109 -10.87 6.71 -11.25
C ALA A 109 -10.56 5.68 -12.36
N CYS A 110 -9.27 5.35 -12.56
CA CYS A 110 -8.86 4.29 -13.48
C CYS A 110 -9.43 2.92 -13.05
N LEU A 111 -9.34 2.57 -11.78
CA LEU A 111 -9.86 1.31 -11.26
C LEU A 111 -11.38 1.22 -11.40
N ALA A 112 -12.08 2.33 -11.17
CA ALA A 112 -13.53 2.43 -11.32
C ALA A 112 -14.00 2.19 -12.76
N THR A 113 -13.33 2.80 -13.74
CA THR A 113 -13.66 2.62 -15.17
C THR A 113 -13.25 1.25 -15.71
N SER A 114 -12.18 0.66 -15.15
CA SER A 114 -11.75 -0.70 -15.46
C SER A 114 -12.55 -1.80 -14.73
N GLY A 115 -13.53 -1.44 -13.90
CA GLY A 115 -14.44 -2.39 -13.28
C GLY A 115 -13.89 -3.11 -12.04
N TYR A 116 -12.89 -2.55 -11.38
CA TYR A 116 -12.30 -3.12 -10.17
C TYR A 116 -13.10 -2.77 -8.91
N ALA A 117 -13.17 -3.71 -7.97
CA ALA A 117 -13.45 -3.40 -6.58
C ALA A 117 -12.13 -3.07 -5.87
N VAL A 118 -12.17 -2.21 -4.84
CA VAL A 118 -10.97 -1.79 -4.11
C VAL A 118 -11.14 -2.08 -2.62
N ILE A 119 -10.11 -2.71 -2.05
CA ILE A 119 -9.83 -2.68 -0.61
C ILE A 119 -8.64 -1.73 -0.42
N LEU A 120 -8.79 -0.70 0.39
CA LEU A 120 -7.70 0.16 0.85
C LEU A 120 -7.61 0.01 2.36
N VAL A 121 -6.47 -0.46 2.85
CA VAL A 121 -6.27 -0.76 4.26
C VAL A 121 -4.81 -0.52 4.62
N ALA A 122 -4.55 0.08 5.80
CA ALA A 122 -3.20 0.13 6.35
C ALA A 122 -2.87 -1.21 7.02
N ASP A 123 -1.62 -1.65 6.94
CA ASP A 123 -1.15 -2.89 7.55
C ASP A 123 -0.94 -2.74 9.07
N HIS A 124 -0.63 -1.54 9.55
CA HIS A 124 -0.56 -1.19 10.96
C HIS A 124 -0.97 0.26 11.23
N GLY A 125 -1.28 0.54 12.49
CA GLY A 125 -1.35 1.90 13.01
C GLY A 125 0.02 2.36 13.51
N MET A 126 0.08 3.41 14.32
CA MET A 126 1.34 3.95 14.83
C MET A 126 1.11 4.75 16.11
N HIS A 127 2.08 4.72 17.03
CA HIS A 127 2.10 5.54 18.23
C HIS A 127 3.38 6.37 18.35
N GLU A 128 3.35 7.35 19.25
CA GLU A 128 4.52 8.18 19.57
C GLU A 128 5.64 7.34 20.18
N SER A 129 6.86 7.54 19.70
CA SER A 129 8.03 6.89 20.26
C SER A 129 8.33 7.42 21.67
N PRO A 130 8.75 6.55 22.61
CA PRO A 130 9.08 6.99 23.96
C PRO A 130 10.26 7.98 23.95
N GLY A 131 10.15 9.05 24.76
CA GLY A 131 10.87 10.32 24.58
C GLY A 131 12.39 10.25 24.34
N ARG A 132 13.11 9.25 24.89
CA ARG A 132 14.57 9.14 24.66
C ARG A 132 14.94 8.81 23.20
N ALA A 133 14.09 8.11 22.45
CA ALA A 133 14.37 7.76 21.06
C ALA A 133 14.14 8.94 20.10
N ALA A 134 13.12 9.76 20.37
CA ALA A 134 12.79 10.95 19.58
C ALA A 134 13.77 12.11 19.80
N ASP A 135 14.28 12.26 21.03
CA ASP A 135 15.17 13.36 21.42
C ASP A 135 16.60 13.21 20.88
N GLU A 136 17.03 11.99 20.52
CA GLU A 136 18.35 11.68 19.96
C GLU A 136 18.36 11.65 18.42
N GLY A 137 17.32 12.20 17.77
CA GLY A 137 17.19 12.22 16.31
C GLY A 137 16.72 10.90 15.70
N GLY A 138 16.19 9.99 16.51
CA GLY A 138 15.51 8.78 16.07
C GLY A 138 14.08 9.05 15.60
N ASN A 139 13.40 7.97 15.19
CA ASN A 139 12.00 8.04 14.78
C ASN A 139 11.13 8.58 15.93
N ARG A 140 10.18 9.44 15.58
CA ARG A 140 9.18 10.02 16.47
C ARG A 140 7.91 9.17 16.52
N GLY A 141 7.65 8.37 15.49
CA GLY A 141 6.59 7.36 15.46
C GLY A 141 7.13 5.93 15.41
N THR A 142 6.43 4.98 16.02
CA THR A 142 6.77 3.55 16.00
C THR A 142 5.51 2.68 16.01
N HIS A 143 5.65 1.41 15.61
CA HIS A 143 4.57 0.43 15.52
C HIS A 143 5.07 -0.99 15.85
N ASP A 144 5.48 -1.20 17.10
CA ASP A 144 6.08 -2.46 17.57
C ASP A 144 5.04 -3.48 18.08
N GLY A 145 3.76 -3.15 18.03
CA GLY A 145 2.65 -3.96 18.51
C GLY A 145 2.50 -3.92 20.03
N SER A 146 3.15 -2.98 20.72
CA SER A 146 3.10 -2.87 22.18
C SER A 146 1.83 -2.17 22.68
N VAL A 147 1.15 -1.40 21.82
CA VAL A 147 -0.05 -0.63 22.17
C VAL A 147 -1.19 -0.86 21.17
N GLN A 148 -2.41 -0.49 21.57
CA GLN A 148 -3.60 -0.72 20.74
C GLN A 148 -3.57 0.12 19.46
N GLU A 149 -2.98 1.31 19.52
CA GLU A 149 -2.83 2.24 18.42
C GLU A 149 -2.10 1.62 17.23
N ASP A 150 -1.22 0.63 17.44
CA ASP A 150 -0.54 -0.10 16.37
C ASP A 150 -1.48 -1.04 15.58
N LEU A 151 -2.66 -1.32 16.13
CA LEU A 151 -3.65 -2.23 15.55
C LEU A 151 -4.85 -1.51 14.95
N VAL A 152 -5.04 -0.22 15.26
CA VAL A 152 -6.17 0.56 14.75
C VAL A 152 -5.81 1.15 13.39
N VAL A 153 -6.40 0.59 12.34
CA VAL A 153 -6.12 0.95 10.95
C VAL A 153 -7.38 1.38 10.20
N PRO A 154 -7.26 2.32 9.24
CA PRO A 154 -8.34 2.58 8.31
C PRO A 154 -8.56 1.36 7.41
N LEU A 155 -9.83 1.06 7.13
CA LEU A 155 -10.24 0.10 6.11
C LEU A 155 -11.38 0.71 5.30
N LEU A 156 -11.19 0.74 3.98
CA LEU A 156 -12.20 1.10 3.00
C LEU A 156 -12.37 -0.07 2.03
N TRP A 157 -13.63 -0.40 1.75
CA TRP A 157 -14.02 -1.30 0.68
C TRP A 157 -15.04 -0.60 -0.20
N ALA A 158 -14.87 -0.68 -1.51
CA ALA A 158 -15.81 -0.14 -2.48
C ALA A 158 -15.90 -1.04 -3.71
N THR A 159 -17.14 -1.33 -4.11
CA THR A 159 -17.45 -1.98 -5.39
C THR A 159 -17.16 -1.05 -6.57
N PRO A 160 -17.09 -1.57 -7.81
CA PRO A 160 -16.89 -0.72 -8.99
C PRO A 160 -18.01 0.34 -9.18
N GLU A 161 -19.23 0.05 -8.72
CA GLU A 161 -20.33 1.02 -8.76
C GLU A 161 -20.15 2.13 -7.72
N GLU A 162 -19.77 1.78 -6.49
CA GLU A 162 -19.51 2.75 -5.42
C GLU A 162 -18.29 3.63 -5.75
N LEU A 163 -17.21 3.05 -6.28
CA LEU A 163 -16.04 3.82 -6.72
C LEU A 163 -16.41 4.84 -7.80
N ARG A 164 -17.21 4.47 -8.80
CA ARG A 164 -17.69 5.42 -9.82
C ARG A 164 -18.47 6.58 -9.20
N LYS A 165 -19.31 6.32 -8.21
CA LYS A 165 -20.05 7.39 -7.49
C LYS A 165 -19.09 8.31 -6.72
N ILE A 166 -18.06 7.75 -6.08
CA ILE A 166 -17.06 8.51 -5.33
C ILE A 166 -16.22 9.39 -6.27
N THR A 167 -15.78 8.86 -7.41
CA THR A 167 -14.85 9.55 -8.32
C THR A 167 -15.53 10.46 -9.34
N GLN A 168 -16.83 10.30 -9.60
CA GLN A 168 -17.61 11.13 -10.54
C GLN A 168 -18.58 12.10 -9.84
N GLY A 169 -18.79 11.94 -8.53
CA GLY A 169 -19.70 12.76 -7.72
C GLY A 169 -19.03 13.97 -7.05
N ARG A 170 -17.81 14.31 -7.46
CA ARG A 170 -17.12 15.55 -7.07
C ARG A 170 -17.17 16.56 -8.21
#